data_AF-A0A931H7K3-F1
#
_entry.id   AF-A0A931H7K3-F1
#
_cell.length_a   1.000
_cell.length_b   1.000
_cell.length_c   1.000
_cell.angle_alpha   90.00
_cell.angle_beta   90.00
_cell.angle_gamma   90.00
#
_symmetry.space_group_name_H-M   'P 1'
#
loop_
_entity.id
_entity.type
_entity.pdbx_description
1 polymer ?
#
loop_
_entity_poly.entity_id
_entity_poly.type
_entity_poly.pdbx_seq_one_letter_code
_entity_poly.pdbx_strand_id
1 'polypeptide(L)'
;MNHPVVSALLPVFLLAAVGFFAGRRRWLVGEGLKQLSTLVFVVLTPPLLFRTMASVHLDKLDFRPLGAYFIGSGLIFAVTLAVLGFNRRGAVLGLANTYTNTVMIGIPLVGLAYGEPGLVLLFTLISVHALIMLTSATVLLELAMLREDAAAGRRSERHFAHTVLLAVRNTIIHPVPLPIIAGLLFSWSGLAMPAVIDMPLKLLSGAFGPLALLLVGATLAATPIGANWRSALSLSLVKNLVHPAVVAVAGWAIGLSGAPLAVMVLAAALPIGANVFLFSQRYGVAEELVTASVAMSTMLGLVTLTVVMAVLTLIG
;
A
#
# COMPACT_ATOMS: atom_id res chain seq x y z
N MET A 1 -29.20 9.23 2.60
CA MET A 1 -27.85 9.39 2.01
C MET A 1 -26.73 9.38 3.06
N ASN A 2 -26.96 8.86 4.29
CA ASN A 2 -26.01 8.90 5.41
C ASN A 2 -25.40 7.52 5.71
N HIS A 3 -25.13 6.72 4.68
CA HIS A 3 -24.39 5.47 4.90
C HIS A 3 -22.90 5.82 5.01
N PRO A 4 -22.20 5.46 6.11
CA PRO A 4 -20.80 5.87 6.35
C PRO A 4 -19.85 5.48 5.20
N VAL A 5 -20.21 4.41 4.48
CA VAL A 5 -19.51 3.95 3.27
C VAL A 5 -19.62 4.96 2.11
N VAL A 6 -20.80 5.52 1.87
CA VAL A 6 -21.04 6.46 0.76
C VAL A 6 -20.38 7.81 1.06
N SER A 7 -20.43 8.28 2.31
CA SER A 7 -19.80 9.54 2.71
C SER A 7 -18.28 9.53 2.61
N ALA A 8 -17.64 8.38 2.87
CA ALA A 8 -16.18 8.27 2.79
C ALA A 8 -15.68 7.97 1.37
N LEU A 9 -16.38 7.15 0.60
CA LEU A 9 -15.95 6.76 -0.76
C LEU A 9 -16.25 7.83 -1.82
N LEU A 10 -17.34 8.58 -1.67
CA LEU A 10 -17.73 9.56 -2.69
C LEU A 10 -16.64 10.62 -2.93
N PRO A 11 -16.04 11.27 -1.91
CA PRO A 11 -14.94 12.20 -2.12
C PRO A 11 -13.73 11.53 -2.77
N VAL A 12 -13.40 10.31 -2.35
CA VAL A 12 -12.28 9.52 -2.89
C VAL A 12 -12.45 9.29 -4.39
N PHE A 13 -13.64 8.84 -4.80
CA PHE A 13 -13.94 8.55 -6.20
C PHE A 13 -14.05 9.81 -7.04
N LEU A 14 -14.65 10.88 -6.53
CA LEU A 14 -14.75 12.15 -7.24
C LEU A 14 -13.37 12.75 -7.51
N LEU A 15 -12.49 12.78 -6.51
CA LEU A 15 -11.13 13.30 -6.67
C LEU A 15 -10.30 12.43 -7.61
N ALA A 16 -10.40 11.10 -7.50
CA ALA A 16 -9.76 10.19 -8.45
C ALA A 16 -10.30 10.40 -9.88
N ALA A 17 -11.61 10.62 -10.05
CA ALA A 17 -12.22 10.88 -11.36
C ALA A 17 -11.76 12.22 -11.96
N VAL A 18 -11.65 13.28 -11.15
CA VAL A 18 -11.08 14.57 -11.58
C VAL A 18 -9.62 14.40 -12.01
N GLY A 19 -8.83 13.65 -11.24
CA GLY A 19 -7.45 13.32 -11.59
C GLY A 19 -7.35 12.55 -12.91
N PHE A 20 -8.22 11.56 -13.09
CA PHE A 20 -8.32 10.79 -14.33
C PHE A 20 -8.68 11.67 -15.53
N PHE A 21 -9.63 12.59 -15.37
CA PHE A 21 -9.98 13.55 -16.40
C PHE A 21 -8.82 14.49 -16.74
N ALA A 22 -8.11 15.02 -15.73
CA ALA A 22 -6.92 15.85 -15.93
C ALA A 22 -5.81 15.09 -16.68
N GLY A 23 -5.59 13.81 -16.35
CA GLY A 23 -4.66 12.94 -17.07
C GLY A 23 -5.09 12.69 -18.52
N ARG A 24 -6.38 12.40 -18.76
CA ARG A 24 -6.96 12.26 -20.12
C ARG A 24 -6.82 13.53 -20.96
N ARG A 25 -6.98 14.70 -20.35
CA ARG A 25 -6.78 16.02 -20.98
C ARG A 25 -5.30 16.41 -21.12
N ARG A 26 -4.38 15.55 -20.67
CA ARG A 26 -2.92 15.79 -20.68
C ARG A 26 -2.49 17.02 -19.87
N TRP A 27 -3.27 17.43 -18.86
CA TRP A 27 -2.88 18.51 -17.95
C TRP A 27 -1.80 18.07 -16.95
N LEU A 28 -1.84 16.80 -16.54
CA LEU A 28 -0.91 16.20 -15.58
C LEU A 28 -0.35 14.89 -16.14
N VAL A 29 0.65 14.99 -17.04
CA VAL A 29 1.30 13.84 -17.68
C VAL A 29 2.82 14.03 -17.73
N GLY A 30 3.55 12.93 -17.97
CA GLY A 30 5.00 12.96 -18.14
C GLY A 30 5.71 13.56 -16.93
N GLU A 31 6.51 14.61 -17.17
CA GLU A 31 7.30 15.26 -16.13
C GLU A 31 6.44 15.95 -15.06
N GLY A 32 5.33 16.59 -15.44
CA GLY A 32 4.45 17.26 -14.47
C GLY A 32 3.84 16.28 -13.46
N LEU A 33 3.45 15.08 -13.92
CA LEU A 33 2.96 14.01 -13.05
C LEU A 33 4.06 13.54 -12.08
N LYS A 34 5.29 13.38 -12.57
CA LYS A 34 6.44 12.98 -11.76
C LYS A 34 6.78 14.03 -10.69
N GLN A 35 6.85 15.30 -11.06
CA GLN A 35 7.16 16.40 -10.14
C GLN A 35 6.10 16.53 -9.04
N LEU A 36 4.82 16.46 -9.40
CA LEU A 36 3.73 16.50 -8.42
C LEU A 36 3.74 15.28 -7.50
N SER A 37 4.06 14.09 -8.03
CA SER A 37 4.26 12.89 -7.20
C SER A 37 5.40 13.07 -6.21
N THR A 38 6.54 13.63 -6.65
CA THR A 38 7.66 13.95 -5.76
C THR A 38 7.25 14.93 -4.67
N LEU A 39 6.51 15.99 -5.00
CA LEU A 39 5.99 16.95 -4.03
C LEU A 39 5.14 16.24 -2.96
N VAL A 40 4.20 15.39 -3.39
CA VAL A 40 3.34 14.63 -2.47
C VAL A 40 4.18 13.73 -1.57
N PHE A 41 5.08 12.92 -2.11
CA PHE A 41 5.85 11.94 -1.34
C PHE A 41 6.93 12.54 -0.45
N VAL A 42 7.60 13.61 -0.89
CA VAL A 42 8.76 14.18 -0.20
C VAL A 42 8.37 15.33 0.73
N VAL A 43 7.34 16.10 0.37
CA VAL A 43 6.97 17.32 1.12
C VAL A 43 5.69 17.13 1.93
N LEU A 44 4.67 16.45 1.40
CA LEU A 44 3.36 16.36 2.07
C LEU A 44 3.20 15.13 2.96
N THR A 45 3.73 13.98 2.53
CA THR A 45 3.67 12.74 3.29
C THR A 45 4.39 12.83 4.64
N PRO A 46 5.62 13.38 4.75
CA PRO A 46 6.34 13.38 6.04
C PRO A 46 5.64 14.17 7.14
N PRO A 47 5.16 15.41 6.92
CA PRO A 47 4.36 16.15 7.91
C PRO A 47 3.12 15.39 8.37
N LEU A 48 2.41 14.75 7.45
CA LEU A 48 1.19 13.99 7.75
C LEU A 48 1.48 12.81 8.67
N LEU A 49 2.46 12.00 8.30
CA LEU A 49 2.85 10.81 9.05
C LEU A 49 3.41 11.19 10.43
N PHE A 50 4.30 12.18 10.48
CA PHE A 50 4.90 12.66 11.73
C PHE A 50 3.83 13.23 12.67
N ARG A 51 3.01 14.16 12.21
CA ARG A 51 2.01 14.85 13.03
C ARG A 51 0.98 13.88 13.61
N THR A 52 0.54 12.91 12.82
CA THR A 52 -0.43 11.90 13.28
C THR A 52 0.20 10.95 14.29
N MET A 53 1.47 10.56 14.12
CA MET A 53 2.14 9.67 15.07
C MET A 53 2.61 10.40 16.34
N ALA A 54 2.79 11.72 16.27
CA ALA A 54 3.14 12.57 17.40
C ALA A 54 2.00 12.71 18.44
N SER A 55 0.76 12.37 18.09
CA SER A 55 -0.39 12.33 19.02
C SER A 55 -0.64 10.94 19.63
N VAL A 56 0.13 9.91 19.24
CA VAL A 56 -0.12 8.51 19.59
C VAL A 56 0.54 8.12 20.91
N HIS A 57 -0.24 7.53 21.81
CA HIS A 57 0.26 6.96 23.06
C HIS A 57 0.74 5.52 22.83
N LEU A 58 2.06 5.29 22.92
CA LEU A 58 2.71 4.00 22.58
C LEU A 58 2.20 2.81 23.38
N ASP A 59 1.81 3.04 24.63
CA ASP A 59 1.25 2.07 25.57
C ASP A 59 -0.11 1.51 25.13
N LYS A 60 -0.77 2.17 24.17
CA LYS A 60 -2.09 1.78 23.64
C LYS A 60 -2.03 1.11 22.28
N LEU A 61 -0.83 0.91 21.71
CA LEU A 61 -0.69 0.25 20.42
C LEU A 61 -0.89 -1.26 20.55
N ASP A 62 -1.98 -1.76 19.96
CA ASP A 62 -2.21 -3.18 19.78
C ASP A 62 -1.58 -3.66 18.47
N PHE A 63 -0.71 -4.67 18.54
CA PHE A 63 -0.03 -5.28 17.40
C PHE A 63 -0.79 -6.49 16.82
N ARG A 64 -1.86 -6.97 17.47
CA ARG A 64 -2.70 -8.05 16.93
C ARG A 64 -3.23 -7.75 15.51
N PRO A 65 -3.70 -6.52 15.18
CA PRO A 65 -4.12 -6.16 13.82
C PRO A 65 -3.02 -6.38 12.77
N LEU A 66 -1.77 -6.03 13.09
CA LEU A 66 -0.64 -6.26 12.20
C LEU A 66 -0.41 -7.76 11.99
N GLY A 67 -0.51 -8.56 13.06
CA GLY A 67 -0.43 -10.01 13.00
C GLY A 67 -1.45 -10.60 12.00
N ALA A 68 -2.72 -10.23 12.12
CA ALA A 68 -3.77 -10.67 11.18
C ALA A 68 -3.44 -10.29 9.72
N TYR A 69 -3.02 -9.05 9.49
CA TYR A 69 -2.67 -8.58 8.15
C TYR A 69 -1.51 -9.39 7.54
N PHE A 70 -0.43 -9.62 8.31
CA PHE A 70 0.74 -10.35 7.81
C PHE A 70 0.51 -11.85 7.68
N ILE A 71 -0.30 -12.46 8.55
CA ILE A 71 -0.71 -13.86 8.41
C ILE A 71 -1.50 -14.02 7.11
N GLY A 72 -2.51 -13.18 6.88
CA GLY A 72 -3.31 -13.27 5.67
C GLY A 72 -2.51 -12.98 4.39
N SER A 73 -1.65 -11.97 4.43
CA SER A 73 -0.74 -11.65 3.31
C SER A 73 0.25 -12.77 3.06
N GLY A 74 0.84 -13.34 4.10
CA GLY A 74 1.77 -14.46 4.02
C GLY A 74 1.13 -15.71 3.42
N LEU A 75 -0.11 -16.03 3.79
CA LEU A 75 -0.85 -17.16 3.23
C LEU A 75 -1.09 -16.99 1.73
N ILE A 76 -1.59 -15.83 1.29
CA ILE A 76 -1.79 -15.54 -0.15
C ILE A 76 -0.47 -15.60 -0.91
N PHE A 77 0.62 -15.07 -0.34
CA PHE A 77 1.94 -15.13 -0.95
C PHE A 77 2.40 -16.58 -1.11
N ALA A 78 2.30 -17.38 -0.05
CA ALA A 78 2.69 -18.79 -0.04
C ALA A 78 1.88 -19.62 -1.04
N VAL A 79 0.56 -19.44 -1.10
CA VAL A 79 -0.31 -20.08 -2.09
C VAL A 79 0.10 -19.68 -3.51
N THR A 80 0.41 -18.40 -3.74
CA THR A 80 0.86 -17.94 -5.06
C THR A 80 2.17 -18.64 -5.49
N LEU A 81 3.13 -18.80 -4.57
CA LEU A 81 4.37 -19.55 -4.84
C LEU A 81 4.12 -21.05 -5.05
N ALA A 82 3.17 -21.64 -4.33
CA ALA A 82 2.83 -23.05 -4.48
C ALA A 82 2.20 -23.34 -5.85
N VAL A 83 1.33 -22.44 -6.33
CA VAL A 83 0.63 -22.59 -7.62
C VAL A 83 1.53 -22.22 -8.81
N LEU A 84 2.29 -21.14 -8.72
CA LEU A 84 3.12 -20.64 -9.85
C LEU A 84 4.57 -21.13 -9.83
N GLY A 85 4.96 -21.84 -8.77
CA GLY A 85 6.30 -22.30 -8.52
C GLY A 85 7.21 -21.26 -7.86
N PHE A 86 8.24 -21.76 -7.17
CA PHE A 86 9.28 -20.95 -6.56
C PHE A 86 10.27 -20.46 -7.63
N ASN A 87 9.88 -19.41 -8.34
CA ASN A 87 10.63 -18.74 -9.39
C ASN A 87 10.39 -17.21 -9.32
N ARG A 88 11.14 -16.42 -10.10
CA ARG A 88 11.02 -14.95 -10.09
C ARG A 88 9.59 -14.50 -10.38
N ARG A 89 8.92 -15.14 -11.33
CA ARG A 89 7.54 -14.80 -11.72
C ARG A 89 6.56 -15.03 -10.57
N GLY A 90 6.65 -16.18 -9.90
CA GLY A 90 5.84 -16.52 -8.74
C GLY A 90 6.02 -15.51 -7.60
N ALA A 91 7.25 -15.09 -7.32
CA ALA A 91 7.54 -14.11 -6.26
C ALA A 91 7.06 -12.69 -6.62
N VAL A 92 7.23 -12.22 -7.86
CA VAL A 92 6.69 -10.93 -8.31
C VAL A 92 5.15 -10.93 -8.27
N LEU A 93 4.50 -12.00 -8.72
CA LEU A 93 3.03 -12.09 -8.70
C LEU A 93 2.48 -12.33 -7.28
N GLY A 94 3.23 -13.02 -6.41
CA GLY A 94 2.92 -13.11 -4.98
C GLY A 94 2.94 -11.75 -4.29
N LEU A 95 3.94 -10.93 -4.65
CA LEU A 95 4.01 -9.55 -4.19
C LEU A 95 2.84 -8.71 -4.76
N ALA A 96 2.50 -8.90 -6.04
CA ALA A 96 1.35 -8.23 -6.65
C ALA A 96 0.01 -8.58 -5.97
N ASN A 97 -0.16 -9.82 -5.52
CA ASN A 97 -1.36 -10.27 -4.81
C ASN A 97 -1.50 -9.72 -3.38
N THR A 98 -0.45 -9.14 -2.80
CA THR A 98 -0.40 -8.86 -1.35
C THR A 98 0.09 -7.45 -1.00
N TYR A 99 0.86 -6.81 -1.87
CA TYR A 99 1.39 -5.48 -1.65
C TYR A 99 0.39 -4.41 -2.09
N THR A 100 0.18 -3.45 -1.21
CA THR A 100 -1.01 -2.63 -1.21
C THR A 100 -0.66 -1.15 -1.34
N ASN A 101 -1.45 -0.37 -2.08
CA ASN A 101 -1.33 1.09 -2.14
C ASN A 101 -1.90 1.79 -0.89
N THR A 102 -1.26 1.55 0.26
CA THR A 102 -1.68 2.08 1.56
C THR A 102 -1.52 3.59 1.69
N VAL A 103 -0.55 4.19 0.99
CA VAL A 103 -0.23 5.62 1.11
C VAL A 103 -1.18 6.48 0.28
N MET A 104 -1.23 6.30 -1.05
CA MET A 104 -1.97 7.23 -1.91
C MET A 104 -3.48 7.07 -1.82
N ILE A 105 -3.96 5.85 -1.57
CA ILE A 105 -5.40 5.54 -1.48
C ILE A 105 -5.79 5.25 -0.03
N GLY A 106 -5.00 4.44 0.69
CA GLY A 106 -5.35 4.02 2.05
C GLY A 106 -5.48 5.17 3.03
N ILE A 107 -4.53 6.10 3.05
CA ILE A 107 -4.55 7.25 3.97
C ILE A 107 -5.81 8.11 3.81
N PRO A 108 -6.13 8.67 2.62
CA PRO A 108 -7.33 9.49 2.48
C PRO A 108 -8.61 8.69 2.75
N LEU A 109 -8.67 7.43 2.31
CA LEU A 109 -9.86 6.60 2.50
C LEU A 109 -10.10 6.24 3.97
N VAL A 110 -9.07 5.77 4.68
CA VAL A 110 -9.17 5.43 6.11
C VAL A 110 -9.40 6.69 6.94
N GLY A 111 -8.76 7.81 6.60
CA GLY A 111 -9.00 9.09 7.28
C GLY A 111 -10.45 9.57 7.17
N LEU A 112 -11.06 9.44 5.98
CA LEU A 112 -12.47 9.80 5.77
C LEU A 112 -13.45 8.81 6.42
N ALA A 113 -13.12 7.52 6.47
CA ALA A 113 -14.01 6.47 6.97
C ALA A 113 -13.93 6.26 8.50
N TYR A 114 -12.72 6.35 9.07
CA TYR A 114 -12.43 5.97 10.46
C TYR A 114 -11.71 7.07 11.26
N GLY A 115 -11.44 8.23 10.64
CA GLY A 115 -10.79 9.35 11.31
C GLY A 115 -9.37 9.07 11.79
N GLU A 116 -8.91 9.87 12.75
CA GLU A 116 -7.58 9.76 13.34
C GLU A 116 -7.31 8.39 13.98
N PRO A 117 -8.23 7.75 14.73
CA PRO A 117 -7.99 6.41 15.29
C PRO A 117 -7.70 5.35 14.21
N GLY A 118 -8.39 5.42 13.06
CA GLY A 118 -8.11 4.53 11.94
C GLY A 118 -6.77 4.83 11.27
N LEU A 119 -6.39 6.11 11.16
CA LEU A 119 -5.08 6.51 10.62
C LEU A 119 -3.93 5.99 11.48
N VAL A 120 -4.08 5.99 12.82
CA VAL A 120 -3.07 5.42 13.71
C VAL A 120 -2.85 3.93 13.39
N LEU A 121 -3.92 3.14 13.30
CA LEU A 121 -3.85 1.72 12.93
C LEU A 121 -3.19 1.51 11.56
N LEU A 122 -3.57 2.32 10.56
CA LEU A 122 -3.00 2.27 9.22
C LEU A 122 -1.52 2.66 9.23
N PHE A 123 -1.12 3.68 9.98
CA PHE A 123 0.26 4.17 9.99
C PHE A 123 1.17 3.20 10.74
N THR A 124 0.68 2.58 11.82
CA THR A 124 1.36 1.44 12.46
C THR A 124 1.61 0.32 11.45
N LEU A 125 0.61 -0.04 10.62
CA LEU A 125 0.81 -0.99 9.53
C LEU A 125 1.84 -0.48 8.52
N ILE A 126 1.69 0.73 7.99
CA ILE A 126 2.58 1.33 6.98
C ILE A 126 4.05 1.32 7.44
N SER A 127 4.30 1.61 8.73
CA SER A 127 5.65 1.68 9.31
C SER A 127 6.45 0.38 9.12
N VAL A 128 5.77 -0.77 9.19
CA VAL A 128 6.40 -2.09 9.06
C VAL A 128 6.07 -2.78 7.73
N HIS A 129 5.02 -2.36 7.04
CA HIS A 129 4.53 -3.02 5.81
C HIS A 129 5.58 -3.02 4.71
N ALA A 130 6.13 -1.86 4.36
CA ALA A 130 7.15 -1.78 3.31
C ALA A 130 8.40 -2.55 3.71
N LEU A 131 8.83 -2.42 4.97
CA LEU A 131 9.98 -3.14 5.51
C LEU A 131 9.81 -4.65 5.41
N ILE A 132 8.71 -5.19 5.92
CA ILE A 132 8.46 -6.64 5.93
C ILE A 132 8.25 -7.15 4.51
N MET A 133 7.30 -6.57 3.76
CA MET A 133 6.89 -7.10 2.46
C MET A 133 7.96 -6.95 1.38
N LEU A 134 8.66 -5.81 1.30
CA LEU A 134 9.67 -5.61 0.27
C LEU A 134 10.97 -6.36 0.62
N THR A 135 11.34 -6.43 1.90
CA THR A 135 12.51 -7.23 2.32
C THR A 135 12.26 -8.72 2.11
N SER A 136 11.09 -9.23 2.51
CA SER A 136 10.74 -10.64 2.28
C SER A 136 10.68 -10.95 0.79
N ALA A 137 10.07 -10.09 -0.02
CA ALA A 137 10.04 -10.27 -1.47
C ALA A 137 11.43 -10.23 -2.10
N THR A 138 12.30 -9.31 -1.67
CA THR A 138 13.69 -9.26 -2.15
C THR A 138 14.41 -10.56 -1.82
N VAL A 139 14.35 -11.02 -0.57
CA VAL A 139 14.97 -12.29 -0.15
C VAL A 139 14.45 -13.46 -1.00
N LEU A 140 13.13 -13.58 -1.17
CA LEU A 140 12.52 -14.65 -1.95
C LEU A 140 12.88 -14.58 -3.44
N LEU A 141 12.97 -13.38 -4.02
CA LEU A 141 13.37 -13.17 -5.41
C LEU A 141 14.84 -13.52 -5.65
N GLU A 142 15.73 -13.10 -4.75
CA GLU A 142 17.14 -13.47 -4.82
C GLU A 142 17.33 -14.99 -4.67
N LEU A 143 16.62 -15.64 -3.74
CA LEU A 143 16.63 -17.11 -3.60
C LEU A 143 16.08 -17.81 -4.85
N ALA A 144 15.01 -17.29 -5.44
CA ALA A 144 14.44 -17.82 -6.68
C ALA A 144 15.42 -17.69 -7.84
N MET A 145 16.12 -16.55 -7.96
CA MET A 145 17.19 -16.35 -8.93
C MET A 145 18.34 -17.35 -8.77
N LEU A 146 18.83 -17.54 -7.54
CA LEU A 146 19.89 -18.51 -7.28
C LEU A 146 19.50 -19.93 -7.69
N ARG A 147 18.23 -20.31 -7.44
CA ARG A 147 17.70 -21.61 -7.84
C ARG A 147 17.60 -21.74 -9.37
N GLU A 148 17.14 -20.70 -10.06
CA GLU A 148 17.07 -20.66 -11.52
C GLU A 148 18.46 -20.69 -12.18
N ASP A 149 19.43 -19.96 -11.63
CA ASP A 149 20.80 -19.93 -12.13
C ASP A 149 21.50 -21.28 -11.91
N ALA A 150 21.32 -21.90 -10.74
CA ALA A 150 21.83 -23.24 -10.46
C ALA A 150 21.23 -24.30 -11.40
N ALA A 151 19.91 -24.25 -11.64
CA ALA A 151 19.24 -25.13 -12.60
C ALA A 151 19.73 -24.90 -14.05
N ALA A 152 20.17 -23.69 -14.38
CA ALA A 152 20.73 -23.33 -15.67
C ALA A 152 22.27 -23.52 -15.75
N GLY A 153 22.92 -24.06 -14.72
CA GLY A 153 24.37 -24.25 -14.67
C GLY A 153 25.19 -22.95 -14.63
N ARG A 154 24.58 -21.81 -14.30
CA ARG A 154 25.24 -20.50 -14.21
C ARG A 154 25.74 -20.27 -12.78
N ARG A 155 27.01 -19.90 -12.60
CA ARG A 155 27.53 -19.44 -11.30
C ARG A 155 27.11 -17.99 -11.09
N SER A 156 26.33 -17.74 -10.05
CA SER A 156 25.96 -16.38 -9.66
C SER A 156 27.06 -15.80 -8.77
N GLU A 157 27.80 -14.80 -9.27
CA GLU A 157 28.84 -14.08 -8.52
C GLU A 157 28.27 -12.94 -7.65
N ARG A 158 26.94 -12.84 -7.50
CA ARG A 158 26.29 -11.74 -6.78
C ARG A 158 26.20 -12.01 -5.28
N HIS A 159 26.69 -11.05 -4.48
CA HIS A 159 26.63 -11.09 -3.03
C HIS A 159 25.19 -10.90 -2.52
N PHE A 160 24.49 -12.02 -2.30
CA PHE A 160 23.15 -12.08 -1.67
C PHE A 160 23.03 -11.18 -0.42
N ALA A 161 24.04 -11.23 0.46
CA ALA A 161 24.09 -10.42 1.68
C ALA A 161 24.12 -8.91 1.41
N HIS A 162 24.81 -8.46 0.36
CA HIS A 162 24.89 -7.05 -0.02
C HIS A 162 23.56 -6.54 -0.58
N THR A 163 22.85 -7.36 -1.37
CA THR A 163 21.53 -7.00 -1.90
C THR A 163 20.48 -6.89 -0.81
N VAL A 164 20.47 -7.81 0.16
CA VAL A 164 19.56 -7.78 1.32
C VAL A 164 19.88 -6.57 2.20
N LEU A 165 21.16 -6.32 2.48
CA LEU A 165 21.59 -5.16 3.27
C LEU A 165 21.18 -3.83 2.62
N LEU A 166 21.37 -3.69 1.30
CA LEU A 166 20.92 -2.51 0.55
C LEU A 166 19.40 -2.35 0.54
N ALA A 167 18.65 -3.45 0.42
CA ALA A 167 17.19 -3.42 0.49
C ALA A 167 16.69 -2.95 1.86
N VAL A 168 17.26 -3.47 2.94
CA VAL A 168 16.94 -3.04 4.31
C VAL A 168 17.33 -1.57 4.52
N ARG A 169 18.54 -1.18 4.13
CA ARG A 169 19.02 0.21 4.26
C ARG A 169 18.13 1.19 3.49
N ASN A 170 17.82 0.89 2.24
CA ASN A 170 17.00 1.76 1.40
C ASN A 170 15.53 1.81 1.87
N THR A 171 15.05 0.77 2.55
CA THR A 171 13.70 0.76 3.12
C THR A 171 13.60 1.52 4.43
N ILE A 172 14.63 1.46 5.28
CA ILE A 172 14.68 2.25 6.53
C ILE A 172 14.87 3.74 6.22
N ILE A 173 15.69 4.09 5.23
CA ILE A 173 15.91 5.49 4.79
C ILE A 173 14.73 6.01 3.93
N HIS A 174 13.71 5.18 3.68
CA HIS A 174 12.56 5.58 2.87
C HIS A 174 11.80 6.74 3.53
N PRO A 175 11.25 7.70 2.76
CA PRO A 175 10.54 8.88 3.27
C PRO A 175 9.23 8.59 4.05
N VAL A 176 8.89 7.32 4.26
CA VAL A 176 7.62 6.89 4.88
C VAL A 176 7.82 6.32 6.29
N PRO A 177 8.75 5.38 6.56
CA PRO A 177 8.99 4.93 7.93
C PRO A 177 9.64 5.99 8.83
N LEU A 178 10.57 6.80 8.31
CA LEU A 178 11.30 7.78 9.13
C LEU A 178 10.38 8.79 9.84
N PRO A 179 9.40 9.44 9.16
CA PRO A 179 8.51 10.38 9.83
C PRO A 179 7.60 9.71 10.86
N ILE A 180 7.19 8.45 10.64
CA ILE A 180 6.40 7.68 11.62
C ILE A 180 7.23 7.45 12.88
N ILE A 181 8.47 6.97 12.74
CA ILE A 181 9.39 6.73 13.87
C ILE A 181 9.66 8.04 14.61
N ALA A 182 9.95 9.13 13.89
CA ALA A 182 10.18 10.44 14.49
C ALA A 182 8.95 10.95 15.26
N GLY A 183 7.74 10.74 14.73
CA GLY A 183 6.49 11.11 15.41
C GLY A 183 6.29 10.30 16.69
N LEU A 184 6.53 8.99 16.65
CA LEU A 184 6.45 8.14 17.84
C LEU A 184 7.46 8.53 18.92
N LEU A 185 8.72 8.83 18.53
CA LEU A 185 9.75 9.31 19.45
C LEU A 185 9.39 10.67 20.05
N PHE A 186 8.80 11.56 19.25
CA PHE A 186 8.30 12.84 19.74
C PHE A 186 7.17 12.64 20.76
N SER A 187 6.20 11.78 20.47
CA SER A 187 5.12 11.46 21.40
C SER A 187 5.66 10.88 22.72
N TRP A 188 6.65 9.99 22.64
CA TRP A 188 7.31 9.40 23.81
C TRP A 188 8.02 10.44 24.70
N SER A 189 8.55 11.52 24.11
CA SER A 189 9.18 12.59 24.88
C SER A 189 8.22 13.35 25.80
N GLY A 190 6.90 13.22 25.58
CA GLY A 190 5.87 13.95 26.33
C GLY A 190 5.83 15.45 26.03
N LEU A 191 6.62 15.93 25.05
CA LEU A 191 6.64 17.33 24.64
C LEU A 191 5.35 17.70 23.92
N ALA A 192 4.73 18.80 24.33
CA ALA A 192 3.62 19.37 23.57
C ALA A 192 4.16 20.06 22.30
N MET A 193 3.56 19.74 21.14
CA MET A 193 3.91 20.39 19.88
C MET A 193 3.56 21.89 19.95
N PRO A 194 4.52 22.81 19.80
CA PRO A 194 4.21 24.24 19.76
C PRO A 194 3.31 24.57 18.56
N ALA A 195 2.31 25.44 18.75
CA ALA A 195 1.35 25.80 17.70
C ALA A 195 2.02 26.36 16.42
N VAL A 196 3.16 27.04 16.58
CA VAL A 196 3.96 27.59 15.48
C VAL A 196 4.50 26.48 14.55
N ILE A 197 4.74 25.28 15.08
CA ILE A 197 5.19 24.11 14.31
C ILE A 197 3.99 23.28 13.86
N ASP A 198 2.98 23.09 14.72
CA ASP A 198 1.80 22.27 14.38
C ASP A 198 1.01 22.83 13.18
N MET A 199 0.83 24.15 13.10
CA MET A 199 -0.01 24.76 12.07
C MET A 199 0.53 24.54 10.64
N PRO A 200 1.82 24.79 10.33
CA PRO A 200 2.39 24.42 9.04
C PRO A 200 2.27 22.92 8.73
N LEU A 201 2.55 22.05 9.71
CA LEU A 201 2.42 20.60 9.53
C LEU A 201 0.97 20.23 9.19
N LYS A 202 -0.01 20.81 9.88
CA LYS A 202 -1.44 20.61 9.62
C LYS A 202 -1.83 21.03 8.21
N LEU A 203 -1.37 22.19 7.73
CA LEU A 203 -1.66 22.68 6.39
C LEU A 203 -1.09 21.76 5.30
N LEU A 204 0.18 21.33 5.44
CA LEU A 204 0.80 20.38 4.52
C LEU A 204 0.10 19.02 4.55
N SER A 205 -0.25 18.54 5.73
CA SER A 205 -1.00 17.30 5.93
C SER A 205 -2.38 17.33 5.26
N GLY A 206 -3.08 18.47 5.37
CA GLY A 206 -4.41 18.66 4.77
C GLY A 206 -4.38 18.66 3.24
N ALA A 207 -3.28 19.09 2.63
CA ALA A 207 -3.11 19.07 1.17
C ALA A 207 -2.86 17.66 0.60
N PHE A 208 -2.32 16.72 1.42
CA PHE A 208 -1.94 15.39 0.96
C PHE A 208 -3.10 14.60 0.36
N GLY A 209 -4.22 14.46 1.07
CA GLY A 209 -5.33 13.60 0.68
C GLY A 209 -5.88 13.91 -0.72
N PRO A 210 -6.27 15.17 -1.00
CA PRO A 210 -6.75 15.57 -2.32
C PRO A 210 -5.73 15.37 -3.45
N LEU A 211 -4.47 15.77 -3.22
CA LEU A 211 -3.43 15.63 -4.24
C LEU A 211 -3.06 14.18 -4.52
N ALA A 212 -3.02 13.33 -3.49
CA ALA A 212 -2.76 11.90 -3.65
C ALA A 212 -3.84 11.23 -4.52
N LEU A 213 -5.12 11.55 -4.29
CA LEU A 213 -6.23 10.99 -5.06
C LEU A 213 -6.26 11.50 -6.50
N LEU A 214 -5.98 12.79 -6.73
CA LEU A 214 -5.81 13.34 -8.08
C LEU A 214 -4.67 12.63 -8.83
N LEU A 215 -3.54 12.38 -8.17
CA LEU A 215 -2.41 11.65 -8.75
C LEU A 215 -2.76 10.21 -9.07
N VAL A 216 -3.50 9.50 -8.20
CA VAL A 216 -3.98 8.14 -8.48
C VAL A 216 -4.80 8.13 -9.78
N GLY A 217 -5.75 9.07 -9.91
CA GLY A 217 -6.55 9.22 -11.11
C GLY A 217 -5.73 9.52 -12.37
N ALA A 218 -4.82 10.50 -12.29
CA ALA A 218 -3.98 10.90 -13.41
C ALA A 218 -3.03 9.77 -13.85
N THR A 219 -2.48 9.03 -12.89
CA THR A 219 -1.64 7.83 -13.14
C THR A 219 -2.45 6.74 -13.83
N LEU A 220 -3.69 6.51 -13.39
CA LEU A 220 -4.58 5.54 -14.01
C LEU A 220 -4.89 5.91 -15.47
N ALA A 221 -5.12 7.20 -15.77
CA ALA A 221 -5.35 7.68 -17.13
C ALA A 221 -4.15 7.49 -18.07
N ALA A 222 -2.93 7.48 -17.50
CA ALA A 222 -1.68 7.30 -18.24
C ALA A 222 -1.26 5.83 -18.40
N THR A 223 -1.88 4.90 -17.66
CA THR A 223 -1.43 3.50 -17.60
C THR A 223 -2.27 2.61 -18.55
N PRO A 224 -1.65 1.97 -19.56
CA PRO A 224 -2.38 1.06 -20.45
C PRO A 224 -2.65 -0.29 -19.78
N ILE A 225 -3.85 -0.85 -19.99
CA ILE A 225 -4.21 -2.22 -19.56
C ILE A 225 -3.66 -3.28 -20.54
N GLY A 226 -3.41 -2.91 -21.80
CA GLY A 226 -2.75 -3.77 -22.79
C GLY A 226 -3.48 -5.08 -23.11
N ALA A 227 -2.78 -6.00 -23.80
CA ALA A 227 -3.34 -7.29 -24.25
C ALA A 227 -3.55 -8.29 -23.09
N ASN A 228 -2.85 -8.14 -21.97
CA ASN A 228 -2.86 -9.05 -20.83
C ASN A 228 -4.04 -8.83 -19.86
N TRP A 229 -5.13 -8.19 -20.32
CA TRP A 229 -6.24 -7.75 -19.47
C TRP A 229 -6.90 -8.88 -18.67
N ARG A 230 -6.97 -10.11 -19.20
CA ARG A 230 -7.56 -11.27 -18.51
C ARG A 230 -6.74 -11.68 -17.29
N SER A 231 -5.44 -11.82 -17.47
CA SER A 231 -4.50 -12.14 -16.39
C SER A 231 -4.41 -11.00 -15.38
N ALA A 232 -4.49 -9.75 -15.86
CA ALA A 232 -4.54 -8.58 -14.99
C ALA A 232 -5.82 -8.54 -14.16
N LEU A 233 -6.96 -8.89 -14.76
CA LEU A 233 -8.25 -9.00 -14.07
C LEU A 233 -8.19 -10.08 -12.98
N SER A 234 -7.68 -11.28 -13.28
CA SER A 234 -7.56 -12.34 -12.27
C SER A 234 -6.68 -11.93 -11.09
N LEU A 235 -5.53 -11.31 -11.37
CA LEU A 235 -4.62 -10.85 -10.32
C LEU A 235 -5.28 -9.75 -9.46
N SER A 236 -5.99 -8.84 -10.10
CA SER A 236 -6.69 -7.76 -9.43
C SER A 236 -7.86 -8.25 -8.58
N LEU A 237 -8.58 -9.29 -9.01
CA LEU A 237 -9.65 -9.92 -8.22
C LEU A 237 -9.08 -10.62 -6.98
N VAL A 238 -7.95 -11.33 -7.12
CA VAL A 238 -7.26 -11.92 -5.96
C VAL A 238 -6.85 -10.83 -4.98
N LYS A 239 -6.23 -9.75 -5.46
CA LYS A 239 -5.81 -8.63 -4.61
C LYS A 239 -6.98 -7.91 -3.93
N ASN A 240 -8.04 -7.60 -4.67
CA ASN A 240 -9.09 -6.71 -4.17
C ASN A 240 -10.19 -7.44 -3.39
N LEU A 241 -10.33 -8.76 -3.55
CA LEU A 241 -11.40 -9.55 -2.90
C LEU A 241 -10.87 -10.71 -2.07
N VAL A 242 -9.95 -11.51 -2.60
CA VAL A 242 -9.46 -12.69 -1.88
C VAL A 242 -8.52 -12.29 -0.74
N HIS A 243 -7.57 -11.39 -0.99
CA HIS A 243 -6.66 -10.89 0.04
C HIS A 243 -7.39 -10.26 1.25
N PRO A 244 -8.33 -9.32 1.09
CA PRO A 244 -9.09 -8.80 2.24
C PRO A 244 -9.97 -9.85 2.92
N ALA A 245 -10.54 -10.80 2.18
CA ALA A 245 -11.31 -11.90 2.79
C ALA A 245 -10.43 -12.78 3.69
N VAL A 246 -9.22 -13.13 3.23
CA VAL A 246 -8.26 -13.90 4.03
C VAL A 246 -7.78 -13.11 5.25
N VAL A 247 -7.53 -11.81 5.10
CA VAL A 247 -7.18 -10.93 6.24
C VAL A 247 -8.34 -10.82 7.23
N ALA A 248 -9.59 -10.76 6.75
CA ALA A 248 -10.78 -10.75 7.63
C ALA A 248 -10.88 -12.03 8.45
N VAL A 249 -10.73 -13.20 7.80
CA VAL A 249 -10.73 -14.51 8.47
C VAL A 249 -9.58 -14.62 9.48
N ALA A 250 -8.37 -14.19 9.11
CA ALA A 250 -7.24 -14.18 10.03
C ALA A 250 -7.48 -13.25 11.23
N GLY A 251 -8.10 -12.09 11.01
CA GLY A 251 -8.47 -11.15 12.07
C GLY A 251 -9.51 -11.72 13.03
N TRP A 252 -10.57 -12.33 12.52
CA TRP A 252 -11.57 -13.00 13.36
C TRP A 252 -10.98 -14.17 14.14
N ALA A 253 -10.10 -14.96 13.54
CA ALA A 253 -9.46 -16.10 14.19
C ALA A 253 -8.62 -15.69 15.42
N ILE A 254 -8.09 -14.46 15.44
CA ILE A 254 -7.34 -13.91 16.59
C ILE A 254 -8.19 -12.96 17.46
N GLY A 255 -9.51 -12.93 17.24
CA GLY A 255 -10.47 -12.17 18.05
C GLY A 255 -10.55 -10.67 17.77
N LEU A 256 -10.12 -10.19 16.60
CA LEU A 256 -10.30 -8.79 16.21
C LEU A 256 -11.76 -8.50 15.84
N SER A 257 -12.22 -7.32 16.24
CA SER A 257 -13.54 -6.77 15.90
C SER A 257 -13.45 -5.25 15.76
N GLY A 258 -14.52 -4.62 15.26
CA GLY A 258 -14.62 -3.16 15.14
C GLY A 258 -13.55 -2.54 14.24
N ALA A 259 -13.09 -1.33 14.61
CA ALA A 259 -12.17 -0.53 13.79
C ALA A 259 -10.82 -1.22 13.49
N PRO A 260 -10.14 -1.91 14.43
CA PRO A 260 -8.90 -2.63 14.12
C PRO A 260 -9.03 -3.65 12.99
N LEU A 261 -10.08 -4.47 13.01
CA LEU A 261 -10.37 -5.41 11.94
C LEU A 261 -10.67 -4.67 10.63
N ALA A 262 -11.57 -3.69 10.69
CA ALA A 262 -12.07 -2.99 9.53
C ALA A 262 -10.95 -2.24 8.78
N VAL A 263 -10.01 -1.61 9.50
CA VAL A 263 -8.86 -0.93 8.89
C VAL A 263 -7.89 -1.91 8.24
N MET A 264 -7.62 -3.08 8.86
CA MET A 264 -6.72 -4.09 8.25
C MET A 264 -7.33 -4.73 7.00
N VAL A 265 -8.62 -5.06 7.04
CA VAL A 265 -9.36 -5.59 5.89
C VAL A 265 -9.44 -4.55 4.78
N LEU A 266 -9.76 -3.29 5.12
CA LEU A 266 -9.80 -2.21 4.15
C LEU A 266 -8.43 -1.96 3.53
N ALA A 267 -7.35 -1.97 4.34
CA ALA A 267 -5.99 -1.89 3.83
C ALA A 267 -5.72 -3.03 2.84
N ALA A 268 -6.03 -4.28 3.19
CA ALA A 268 -5.86 -5.42 2.28
C ALA A 268 -6.69 -5.31 0.99
N ALA A 269 -7.84 -4.63 1.02
CA ALA A 269 -8.70 -4.42 -0.15
C ALA A 269 -8.22 -3.34 -1.12
N LEU A 270 -7.24 -2.51 -0.73
CA LEU A 270 -6.75 -1.45 -1.62
C LEU A 270 -6.03 -2.06 -2.85
N PRO A 271 -5.96 -1.30 -3.95
CA PRO A 271 -5.25 -1.71 -5.16
C PRO A 271 -3.78 -2.07 -4.95
N ILE A 272 -3.19 -2.70 -5.97
CA ILE A 272 -1.77 -3.08 -5.98
C ILE A 272 -0.89 -1.84 -5.81
N GLY A 273 0.10 -1.91 -4.92
CA GLY A 273 1.03 -0.81 -4.66
C GLY A 273 2.04 -0.60 -5.81
N ALA A 274 2.46 0.64 -6.03
CA ALA A 274 3.37 1.01 -7.11
C ALA A 274 4.75 0.32 -7.04
N ASN A 275 5.22 -0.04 -5.85
CA ASN A 275 6.51 -0.71 -5.67
C ASN A 275 6.59 -2.08 -6.35
N VAL A 276 5.46 -2.74 -6.59
CA VAL A 276 5.43 -4.03 -7.31
C VAL A 276 5.95 -3.86 -8.74
N PHE A 277 5.61 -2.74 -9.39
CA PHE A 277 6.12 -2.42 -10.73
C PHE A 277 7.64 -2.29 -10.74
N LEU A 278 8.22 -1.56 -9.78
CA LEU A 278 9.67 -1.42 -9.65
C LEU A 278 10.38 -2.77 -9.49
N PHE A 279 9.77 -3.70 -8.74
CA PHE A 279 10.28 -5.06 -8.61
C PHE A 279 10.16 -5.85 -9.92
N SER A 280 9.03 -5.75 -10.62
CA SER A 280 8.88 -6.40 -11.94
C SER A 280 9.94 -5.94 -12.94
N GLN A 281 10.26 -4.64 -12.98
CA GLN A 281 11.30 -4.09 -13.84
C GLN A 281 12.71 -4.48 -13.40
N ARG A 282 13.00 -4.34 -12.10
CA ARG A 282 14.32 -4.68 -11.54
C ARG A 282 14.72 -6.12 -11.83
N TYR A 283 13.75 -7.04 -11.77
CA TYR A 283 13.98 -8.47 -11.99
C TYR A 283 13.67 -8.92 -13.42
N GLY A 284 13.16 -8.02 -14.29
CA GLY A 284 12.86 -8.26 -15.70
C GLY A 284 11.76 -9.30 -15.93
N VAL A 285 10.73 -9.33 -15.08
CA VAL A 285 9.69 -10.37 -15.12
C VAL A 285 8.29 -9.79 -14.91
N ALA A 286 7.37 -10.16 -15.80
CA ALA A 286 5.94 -9.84 -15.73
C ALA A 286 5.60 -8.33 -15.69
N GLU A 287 6.45 -7.47 -16.24
CA GLU A 287 6.30 -6.01 -16.23
C GLU A 287 4.96 -5.53 -16.81
N GLU A 288 4.61 -5.98 -18.01
CA GLU A 288 3.33 -5.61 -18.65
C GLU A 288 2.12 -6.07 -17.83
N LEU A 289 2.18 -7.29 -17.29
CA LEU A 289 1.10 -7.85 -16.47
C LEU A 289 0.94 -7.07 -15.17
N VAL A 290 2.04 -6.77 -14.47
CA VAL A 290 2.00 -5.99 -13.22
C VAL A 290 1.47 -4.59 -13.48
N THR A 291 1.94 -3.94 -14.54
CA THR A 291 1.48 -2.60 -14.95
C THR A 291 -0.03 -2.59 -15.22
N ALA A 292 -0.51 -3.55 -16.04
CA ALA A 292 -1.93 -3.71 -16.32
C ALA A 292 -2.74 -4.04 -15.05
N SER A 293 -2.20 -4.83 -14.13
CA SER A 293 -2.86 -5.21 -12.88
C SER A 293 -2.95 -4.06 -11.88
N VAL A 294 -1.95 -3.15 -11.84
CA VAL A 294 -2.02 -1.94 -11.01
C VAL A 294 -3.16 -1.04 -11.49
N ALA A 295 -3.26 -0.81 -12.80
CA ALA A 295 -4.37 -0.05 -13.38
C ALA A 295 -5.72 -0.74 -13.15
N MET A 296 -5.81 -2.04 -13.45
CA MET A 296 -7.02 -2.84 -13.33
C MET A 296 -7.50 -2.92 -11.87
N SER A 297 -6.62 -3.19 -10.91
CA SER A 297 -6.97 -3.22 -9.49
C SER A 297 -7.41 -1.85 -8.97
N THR A 298 -6.87 -0.76 -9.51
CA THR A 298 -7.31 0.60 -9.17
C THR A 298 -8.71 0.89 -9.71
N MET A 299 -9.00 0.49 -10.95
CA MET A 299 -10.35 0.60 -11.53
C MET A 299 -11.38 -0.27 -10.81
N LEU A 300 -11.05 -1.55 -10.59
CA LEU A 300 -11.90 -2.46 -9.81
C LEU A 300 -12.10 -1.97 -8.39
N GLY A 301 -11.08 -1.33 -7.81
CA GLY A 301 -11.09 -0.73 -6.47
C GLY A 301 -12.30 0.17 -6.24
N LEU A 302 -12.75 0.91 -7.25
CA LEU A 302 -13.94 1.76 -7.17
C LEU A 302 -15.20 0.96 -6.78
N VAL A 303 -15.33 -0.26 -7.30
CA VAL A 303 -16.46 -1.14 -7.00
C VAL A 303 -16.17 -2.02 -5.79
N THR A 304 -14.99 -2.66 -5.76
CA THR A 304 -14.65 -3.64 -4.73
C THR A 304 -14.51 -3.00 -3.35
N LEU A 305 -13.97 -1.78 -3.23
CA LEU A 305 -13.91 -1.07 -1.95
C LEU A 305 -15.31 -0.74 -1.42
N THR A 306 -16.24 -0.40 -2.31
CA THR A 306 -17.65 -0.18 -1.93
C THR A 306 -18.26 -1.44 -1.33
N VAL A 307 -18.06 -2.59 -1.98
CA VAL A 307 -18.53 -3.89 -1.49
C VAL A 307 -17.88 -4.25 -0.16
N VAL A 308 -16.54 -4.17 -0.06
CA VAL A 308 -15.81 -4.51 1.16
C VAL A 308 -16.24 -3.63 2.33
N MET A 309 -16.36 -2.32 2.12
CA MET A 309 -16.81 -1.41 3.18
C MET A 309 -18.26 -1.65 3.58
N ALA A 310 -19.16 -1.97 2.64
CA ALA A 310 -20.55 -2.33 2.95
C ALA A 310 -20.62 -3.63 3.78
N VAL A 311 -19.81 -4.64 3.44
CA VAL A 311 -19.70 -5.86 4.23
C VAL A 311 -19.17 -5.56 5.63
N LEU A 312 -18.11 -4.76 5.74
CA LEU A 312 -17.52 -4.34 7.03
C LEU A 312 -18.52 -3.65 7.95
N THR A 313 -19.45 -2.85 7.41
CA THR A 313 -20.52 -2.23 8.21
C THR A 313 -21.60 -3.20 8.68
N LEU A 314 -21.71 -4.40 8.09
CA LEU A 314 -22.68 -5.41 8.49
C LEU A 314 -22.13 -6.38 9.54
N ILE A 315 -20.81 -6.58 9.56
CA ILE A 315 -20.09 -7.51 10.45
C ILE A 315 -19.40 -6.82 11.64
N GLY A 316 -19.51 -5.49 11.73
CA GLY A 316 -18.89 -4.63 12.73
C GLY A 316 -19.89 -3.98 13.65
#